data_AF-A0A5N7MEE7-F1
#
_entry.id   AF-A0A5N7MEE7-F1
#
_cell.length_a   1.000
_cell.length_b   1.000
_cell.length_c   1.000
_cell.angle_alpha   90.00
_cell.angle_beta   90.00
_cell.angle_gamma   90.00
#
_symmetry.space_group_name_H-M   'P 1'
#
loop_
_entity.id
_entity.type
_entity.pdbx_description
1 polymer ?
#
loop_
_entity_poly.entity_id
_entity_poly.type
_entity_poly.pdbx_seq_one_letter_code
_entity_poly.pdbx_strand_id
1 'polypeptide(L)'
;MGRIVIVPFLLSMALGPLLSMSSTAQAEDLGAWRVLTAEEEKIRVGETPSSEADPSMIEADFDGDGRKDKALIAIRKPDDVLGLIVLLKSRPQIFVLSEHNRSGLDVDQSGLPHSGLSVAEPGAWQPNCYDDECFKRPPKKRILKNPGILFYDGPNTVLYFWEPRTKSFGGSLMVH
;
A
#
# COMPACT_ATOMS: atom_id res chain seq x y z
N MET A 1 -37.96 67.13 -10.46
CA MET A 1 -36.67 66.70 -9.87
C MET A 1 -36.97 65.79 -8.70
N GLY A 2 -36.62 64.52 -8.85
CA GLY A 2 -37.13 63.43 -8.01
C GLY A 2 -36.41 63.26 -6.68
N ARG A 3 -37.15 62.70 -5.71
CA ARG A 3 -36.59 61.96 -4.58
C ARG A 3 -37.45 60.73 -4.34
N ILE A 4 -36.87 59.58 -4.67
CA ILE A 4 -37.38 58.24 -4.33
C ILE A 4 -36.76 57.89 -2.98
N VAL A 5 -37.60 57.51 -2.01
CA VAL A 5 -37.18 56.95 -0.73
C VAL A 5 -38.08 55.76 -0.44
N ILE A 6 -37.58 54.55 -0.65
CA ILE A 6 -38.12 53.31 -0.06
C ILE A 6 -36.93 52.37 0.24
N VAL A 7 -36.73 52.09 1.53
CA VAL A 7 -35.92 51.01 2.10
C VAL A 7 -36.82 50.43 3.21
N PRO A 8 -37.13 49.13 3.23
CA PRO A 8 -36.21 48.17 3.85
C PRO A 8 -36.13 46.82 3.13
N PHE A 9 -34.89 46.36 2.93
CA PHE A 9 -34.60 44.99 2.54
C PHE A 9 -34.65 44.11 3.80
N LEU A 10 -35.58 43.15 3.82
CA LEU A 10 -35.81 42.23 4.93
C LEU A 10 -34.62 41.29 5.12
N LEU A 11 -34.01 41.40 6.30
CA LEU A 11 -33.01 40.51 6.86
C LEU A 11 -33.68 39.18 7.23
N SER A 12 -33.56 38.14 6.40
CA SER A 12 -33.92 36.77 6.78
C SER A 12 -32.67 36.04 7.29
N MET A 13 -32.47 36.08 8.61
CA MET A 13 -31.59 35.13 9.31
C MET A 13 -32.27 33.76 9.33
N ALA A 14 -31.99 32.92 8.33
CA ALA A 14 -32.28 31.49 8.43
C ALA A 14 -31.08 30.80 9.08
N LEU A 15 -31.08 30.78 10.41
CA LEU A 15 -30.14 30.03 11.23
C LEU A 15 -30.54 28.54 11.19
N GLY A 16 -30.15 27.85 10.12
CA GLY A 16 -30.33 26.39 10.03
C GLY A 16 -29.26 25.68 10.87
N PRO A 17 -29.61 24.79 11.81
CA PRO A 17 -28.62 23.96 12.49
C PRO A 17 -28.04 22.99 11.48
N LEU A 18 -26.82 23.27 11.02
CA LEU A 18 -25.98 22.28 10.34
C LEU A 18 -25.63 21.20 11.37
N LEU A 19 -26.44 20.16 11.44
CA LEU A 19 -26.08 18.89 12.08
C LEU A 19 -24.91 18.32 11.28
N SER A 20 -23.69 18.69 11.70
CA SER A 20 -22.46 18.05 11.26
C SER A 20 -22.52 16.59 11.69
N MET A 21 -23.03 15.72 10.81
CA MET A 21 -22.86 14.28 10.90
C MET A 21 -21.37 14.00 10.76
N SER A 22 -20.71 13.99 11.91
CA SER A 22 -19.33 13.57 12.03
C SER A 22 -19.35 12.06 11.88
N SER A 23 -19.25 11.57 10.64
CA SER A 23 -18.92 10.16 10.41
C SER A 23 -17.57 9.92 11.05
N THR A 24 -17.57 9.38 12.27
CA THR A 24 -16.39 8.76 12.85
C THR A 24 -16.12 7.55 11.97
N ALA A 25 -15.23 7.71 10.99
CA ALA A 25 -14.61 6.58 10.31
C ALA A 25 -13.97 5.75 11.43
N GLN A 26 -14.66 4.69 11.84
CA GLN A 26 -14.06 3.70 12.72
C GLN A 26 -12.96 3.06 11.88
N ALA A 27 -11.72 3.20 12.35
CA ALA A 27 -10.62 2.44 11.77
C ALA A 27 -11.02 0.97 11.81
N GLU A 28 -11.13 0.34 10.65
CA GLU A 28 -11.45 -1.07 10.55
C GLU A 28 -10.34 -1.84 11.27
N ASP A 29 -10.69 -2.52 12.35
CA ASP A 29 -9.75 -3.37 13.06
C ASP A 29 -9.48 -4.60 12.18
N LEU A 30 -8.37 -4.55 11.44
CA LEU A 30 -7.91 -5.64 10.60
C LEU A 30 -7.38 -6.83 11.44
N GLY A 31 -7.49 -6.81 12.76
CA GLY A 31 -7.04 -7.90 13.62
C GLY A 31 -5.51 -7.99 13.77
N ALA A 32 -5.07 -9.03 14.47
CA ALA A 32 -3.65 -9.23 14.79
C ALA A 32 -2.89 -9.84 13.60
N TRP A 33 -1.67 -9.35 13.36
CA TRP A 33 -0.76 -9.87 12.34
C TRP A 33 0.39 -10.65 13.00
N ARG A 34 0.99 -11.58 12.24
CA ARG A 34 2.19 -12.33 12.62
C ARG A 34 3.18 -12.39 11.48
N VAL A 35 4.46 -12.51 11.81
CA VAL A 35 5.51 -12.85 10.85
C VAL A 35 5.32 -14.29 10.34
N LEU A 36 5.91 -14.60 9.20
CA LEU A 36 6.02 -15.96 8.71
C LEU A 36 6.81 -16.83 9.71
N THR A 37 6.36 -18.05 9.92
CA THR A 37 7.12 -19.10 10.61
C THR A 37 8.25 -19.62 9.73
N ALA A 38 9.22 -20.34 10.31
CA ALA A 38 10.32 -20.91 9.54
C ALA A 38 9.83 -21.94 8.51
N GLU A 39 8.79 -22.69 8.85
CA GLU A 39 8.14 -23.67 7.98
C GLU A 39 7.43 -22.98 6.81
N GLU A 40 6.67 -21.92 7.06
CA GLU A 40 6.02 -21.13 5.99
C GLU A 40 7.06 -20.45 5.09
N GLU A 41 8.13 -19.90 5.66
CA GLU A 41 9.23 -19.33 4.89
C GLU A 41 9.91 -20.38 4.00
N LYS A 42 10.12 -21.58 4.53
CA LYS A 42 10.66 -22.72 3.76
C LYS A 42 9.73 -23.12 2.61
N ILE A 43 8.42 -23.14 2.84
CA ILE A 43 7.43 -23.44 1.80
C ILE A 43 7.43 -22.33 0.73
N ARG A 44 7.58 -21.05 1.13
CA ARG A 44 7.62 -19.89 0.23
C ARG A 44 8.79 -19.95 -0.74
N VAL A 45 9.97 -20.25 -0.22
CA VAL A 45 11.20 -20.31 -1.05
C VAL A 45 11.32 -21.64 -1.81
N GLY A 46 10.63 -22.69 -1.36
CA GLY A 46 10.69 -24.01 -1.95
C GLY A 46 12.11 -24.59 -1.95
N GLU A 47 12.55 -25.08 -3.11
CA GLU A 47 13.91 -25.58 -3.33
C GLU A 47 14.91 -24.49 -3.75
N THR A 48 14.47 -23.23 -3.83
CA THR A 48 15.31 -22.11 -4.26
C THR A 48 16.46 -21.89 -3.26
N PRO A 49 17.73 -21.84 -3.71
CA PRO A 49 18.84 -21.54 -2.83
C PRO A 49 18.62 -20.22 -2.09
N SER A 50 19.01 -20.14 -0.81
CA SER A 50 18.78 -18.95 0.02
C SER A 50 19.45 -17.67 -0.53
N SER A 51 20.46 -17.81 -1.38
CA SER A 51 21.13 -16.68 -2.06
C SER A 51 20.34 -16.12 -3.25
N GLU A 52 19.40 -16.89 -3.77
CA GLU A 52 18.58 -16.56 -4.95
C GLU A 52 17.11 -16.31 -4.57
N ALA A 53 16.69 -16.78 -3.39
CA ALA A 53 15.36 -16.56 -2.88
C ALA A 53 15.18 -15.09 -2.47
N ASP A 54 14.15 -14.45 -3.00
CA ASP A 54 13.76 -13.12 -2.55
C ASP A 54 13.40 -13.16 -1.05
N PRO A 55 13.92 -12.23 -0.24
CA PRO A 55 13.68 -12.24 1.19
C PRO A 55 12.22 -11.87 1.53
N SER A 56 11.72 -12.40 2.64
CA SER A 56 10.43 -12.01 3.23
C SER A 56 10.50 -10.72 4.06
N MET A 57 11.72 -10.20 4.31
CA MET A 57 11.97 -8.95 5.03
C MET A 57 13.13 -8.18 4.40
N ILE A 58 12.94 -6.88 4.21
CA ILE A 58 13.99 -5.95 3.76
C ILE A 58 14.04 -4.72 4.69
N GLU A 59 15.18 -4.03 4.69
CA GLU A 59 15.38 -2.82 5.49
C GLU A 59 16.02 -1.71 4.65
N ALA A 60 15.41 -0.53 4.64
CA ALA A 60 15.95 0.69 4.02
C ALA A 60 15.27 1.93 4.64
N ASP A 61 15.76 3.13 4.31
CA ASP A 61 15.14 4.40 4.73
C ASP A 61 13.98 4.76 3.77
N PHE A 62 12.84 4.08 3.91
CA PHE A 62 11.75 4.19 2.96
C PHE A 62 11.05 5.56 3.06
N ASP A 63 10.91 6.10 4.28
CA ASP A 63 10.24 7.39 4.50
C ASP A 63 11.17 8.62 4.40
N GLY A 64 12.49 8.41 4.37
CA GLY A 64 13.52 9.43 4.19
C GLY A 64 13.85 10.20 5.47
N ASP A 65 13.60 9.63 6.65
CA ASP A 65 13.92 10.23 7.95
C ASP A 65 15.38 10.02 8.39
N GLY A 66 16.18 9.32 7.58
CA GLY A 66 17.58 9.00 7.83
C GLY A 66 17.79 7.74 8.67
N ARG A 67 16.75 6.95 8.94
CA ARG A 67 16.82 5.70 9.71
C ARG A 67 16.35 4.53 8.84
N LYS A 68 16.73 3.32 9.23
CA LYS A 68 16.22 2.11 8.57
C LYS A 68 14.83 1.78 9.09
N ASP A 69 13.90 1.65 8.17
CA ASP A 69 12.58 1.06 8.33
C ASP A 69 12.62 -0.43 7.95
N LYS A 70 11.61 -1.19 8.38
CA LYS A 70 11.45 -2.59 7.97
C LYS A 70 10.22 -2.77 7.11
N ALA A 71 10.35 -3.50 6.01
CA ALA A 71 9.21 -4.01 5.27
C ALA A 71 9.22 -5.54 5.33
N LEU A 72 8.08 -6.15 5.64
CA LEU A 72 7.97 -7.59 5.79
C LEU A 72 6.65 -8.14 5.25
N ILE A 73 6.72 -9.37 4.75
CA ILE A 73 5.54 -10.18 4.47
C ILE A 73 5.03 -10.74 5.80
N ALA A 74 3.72 -10.61 6.03
CA ALA A 74 3.07 -11.02 7.26
C ALA A 74 1.72 -11.69 6.96
N ILE A 75 1.25 -12.49 7.92
CA ILE A 75 -0.03 -13.18 7.87
C ILE A 75 -0.97 -12.58 8.91
N ARG A 76 -2.18 -12.24 8.49
CA ARG A 76 -3.26 -11.81 9.37
C ARG A 76 -3.85 -13.03 10.08
N LYS A 77 -3.81 -13.07 11.41
CA LYS A 77 -4.20 -14.26 12.21
C LYS A 77 -5.66 -14.70 12.05
N PRO A 78 -6.66 -13.79 11.95
CA PRO A 78 -8.06 -14.21 11.82
C PRO A 78 -8.41 -15.04 10.59
N ASP A 79 -7.73 -14.82 9.47
CA ASP A 79 -8.13 -15.37 8.16
C ASP A 79 -6.94 -15.81 7.29
N ASP A 80 -5.76 -15.89 7.88
CA ASP A 80 -4.47 -16.21 7.27
C ASP A 80 -4.16 -15.40 5.99
N VAL A 81 -4.69 -14.18 5.87
CA VAL A 81 -4.42 -13.33 4.70
C VAL A 81 -2.97 -12.82 4.71
N LEU A 82 -2.29 -12.98 3.59
CA LEU A 82 -0.95 -12.45 3.37
C LEU A 82 -0.99 -10.94 3.06
N GLY A 83 -0.10 -10.19 3.71
CA GLY A 83 0.02 -8.74 3.55
C GLY A 83 1.45 -8.25 3.68
N LEU A 84 1.65 -6.99 3.29
CA LEU A 84 2.91 -6.27 3.43
C LEU A 84 2.76 -5.28 4.58
N ILE A 85 3.62 -5.42 5.59
CA ILE A 85 3.68 -4.50 6.72
C ILE A 85 4.97 -3.72 6.62
N VAL A 86 4.85 -2.39 6.69
CA VAL A 86 6.00 -1.48 6.78
C VAL A 86 6.03 -0.87 8.17
N LEU A 87 7.07 -1.19 8.93
CA LEU A 87 7.31 -0.67 10.26
C LEU A 87 8.16 0.59 10.15
N LEU A 88 7.51 1.74 10.10
CA LEU A 88 8.18 3.03 10.26
C LEU A 88 8.29 3.37 11.74
N LYS A 89 9.33 4.11 12.12
CA LYS A 89 9.51 4.55 13.52
C LYS A 89 8.31 5.32 14.07
N SER A 90 7.70 6.16 13.22
CA SER A 90 6.62 7.06 13.63
C SER A 90 5.26 6.34 13.68
N ARG A 91 5.04 5.38 12.78
CA ARG A 91 3.81 4.59 12.69
C ARG A 91 3.97 3.40 11.74
N PRO A 92 3.46 2.22 12.07
CA PRO A 92 3.34 1.15 11.09
C PRO A 92 2.34 1.55 9.97
N GLN A 93 2.57 1.02 8.77
CA GLN A 93 1.67 1.04 7.62
C GLN A 93 1.40 -0.41 7.20
N ILE A 94 0.15 -0.73 6.87
CA ILE A 94 -0.27 -2.09 6.52
C ILE A 94 -0.94 -2.04 5.14
N PHE A 95 -0.49 -2.91 4.24
CA PHE A 95 -1.08 -3.13 2.92
C PHE A 95 -1.60 -4.56 2.87
N VAL A 96 -2.91 -4.70 2.67
CA VAL A 96 -3.52 -6.01 2.38
C VAL A 96 -3.33 -6.26 0.89
N LEU A 97 -2.55 -7.28 0.55
CA LEU A 97 -2.09 -7.53 -0.83
C LEU A 97 -3.04 -8.45 -1.60
N SER A 98 -3.76 -9.33 -0.89
CA SER A 98 -4.71 -10.25 -1.49
C SER A 98 -5.98 -10.32 -0.65
N GLU A 99 -7.08 -9.75 -1.16
CA GLU A 99 -8.43 -10.06 -0.69
C GLU A 99 -9.09 -11.16 -1.55
N HIS A 100 -8.42 -11.57 -2.64
CA HIS A 100 -9.04 -12.36 -3.72
C HIS A 100 -8.99 -13.88 -3.55
N ASN A 101 -8.36 -14.43 -2.52
CA ASN A 101 -8.42 -15.86 -2.20
C ASN A 101 -8.94 -16.09 -0.78
N ARG A 102 -10.26 -15.94 -0.60
CA ARG A 102 -11.00 -16.38 0.60
C ARG A 102 -11.09 -17.90 0.77
N SER A 103 -10.36 -18.68 -0.03
CA SER A 103 -10.46 -20.13 -0.07
C SER A 103 -9.12 -20.77 0.28
N GLY A 104 -8.62 -20.47 1.48
CA GLY A 104 -7.45 -21.11 2.07
C GLY A 104 -6.14 -20.75 1.38
N LEU A 105 -5.16 -20.32 2.17
CA LEU A 105 -3.84 -20.89 1.92
C LEU A 105 -4.02 -22.40 2.08
N ASP A 106 -4.17 -23.12 0.97
CA ASP A 106 -3.90 -24.55 0.98
C ASP A 106 -2.38 -24.68 1.06
N VAL A 107 -1.85 -24.47 2.28
CA VAL A 107 -0.42 -24.60 2.63
C VAL A 107 0.08 -25.99 2.25
N ASP A 108 -0.83 -26.96 2.05
CA ASP A 108 -0.47 -28.35 2.02
C ASP A 108 0.09 -28.87 0.68
N GLN A 109 -0.20 -28.33 -0.51
CA GLN A 109 0.26 -29.04 -1.74
C GLN A 109 0.74 -28.27 -2.97
N SER A 110 0.57 -26.95 -3.12
CA SER A 110 1.20 -26.25 -4.25
C SER A 110 1.23 -24.74 -4.10
N GLY A 111 2.34 -24.23 -3.56
CA GLY A 111 2.77 -22.85 -3.77
C GLY A 111 2.11 -21.84 -2.84
N LEU A 112 2.80 -21.51 -1.76
CA LEU A 112 2.91 -20.09 -1.46
C LEU A 112 3.39 -19.42 -2.76
N PRO A 113 2.73 -18.36 -3.26
CA PRO A 113 3.22 -17.67 -4.44
C PRO A 113 4.67 -17.26 -4.14
N HIS A 114 5.53 -17.35 -5.17
CA HIS A 114 6.92 -16.86 -5.19
C HIS A 114 6.93 -15.35 -4.89
N SER A 115 6.61 -15.03 -3.65
CA SER A 115 6.40 -13.71 -3.15
C SER A 115 7.62 -13.32 -2.38
N GLY A 116 8.05 -12.10 -2.57
CA GLY A 116 9.36 -11.67 -2.17
C GLY A 116 9.43 -10.17 -2.09
N LEU A 117 10.43 -9.69 -1.39
CA LEU A 117 10.70 -8.28 -1.26
C LEU A 117 12.08 -7.95 -1.81
N SER A 118 12.17 -6.83 -2.52
CA SER A 118 13.45 -6.23 -2.87
C SER A 118 13.40 -4.71 -2.67
N VAL A 119 14.57 -4.12 -2.46
CA VAL A 119 14.70 -2.67 -2.35
C VAL A 119 14.72 -2.08 -3.76
N ALA A 120 13.77 -1.20 -4.06
CA ALA A 120 13.85 -0.37 -5.25
C ALA A 120 14.78 0.81 -4.96
N GLU A 121 15.92 0.85 -5.64
CA GLU A 121 16.86 1.97 -5.52
C GLU A 121 16.24 3.32 -5.93
N PRO A 122 16.65 4.43 -5.31
CA PRO A 122 16.27 5.77 -5.75
C PRO A 122 16.56 5.98 -7.24
N GLY A 123 15.67 6.69 -7.93
CA GLY A 123 15.82 6.97 -9.35
C GLY A 123 14.55 6.79 -10.17
N ALA A 124 14.74 6.63 -11.46
CA ALA A 124 13.67 6.56 -12.45
C ALA A 124 13.14 5.14 -12.62
N TRP A 125 11.86 4.93 -12.31
CA TRP A 125 11.14 3.67 -12.50
C TRP A 125 10.01 3.88 -13.51
N GLN A 126 9.98 3.03 -14.53
CA GLN A 126 8.93 3.04 -15.54
C GLN A 126 8.13 1.75 -15.40
N PRO A 127 6.84 1.83 -15.06
CA PRO A 127 6.01 0.65 -15.09
C PRO A 127 5.81 0.20 -16.54
N ASN A 128 5.89 -1.10 -16.77
CA ASN A 128 5.70 -1.70 -18.09
C ASN A 128 4.21 -1.81 -18.44
N CYS A 129 3.90 -1.85 -19.74
CA CYS A 129 2.55 -2.03 -20.27
C CYS A 129 2.42 -3.36 -21.01
N TYR A 130 1.34 -4.10 -20.76
CA TYR A 130 1.11 -5.43 -21.35
C TYR A 130 -0.19 -5.54 -22.14
N ASP A 131 -1.08 -4.55 -22.04
CA ASP A 131 -2.33 -4.53 -22.79
C ASP A 131 -2.52 -3.22 -23.57
N ASP A 132 -3.40 -3.28 -24.57
CA ASP A 132 -3.73 -2.15 -25.44
C ASP A 132 -4.32 -0.97 -24.67
N GLU A 133 -4.93 -1.21 -23.52
CA GLU A 133 -5.50 -0.15 -22.68
C GLU A 133 -4.39 0.65 -21.98
N CYS A 134 -3.37 -0.04 -21.48
CA CYS A 134 -2.16 0.54 -20.92
C CYS A 134 -1.40 1.35 -21.96
N PHE A 135 -1.28 0.87 -23.21
CA PHE A 135 -0.64 1.65 -24.28
C PHE A 135 -1.40 2.96 -24.61
N LYS A 136 -2.73 2.96 -24.47
CA LYS A 136 -3.53 4.20 -24.64
C LYS A 136 -3.31 5.19 -23.50
N ARG A 137 -2.96 4.69 -22.30
CA ARG A 137 -2.74 5.51 -21.09
C ARG A 137 -1.53 4.99 -20.33
N PRO A 138 -0.31 5.19 -20.85
CA PRO A 138 0.88 4.60 -20.25
C PRO A 138 1.03 5.09 -18.82
N PRO A 139 1.38 4.20 -17.88
CA PRO A 139 1.55 4.55 -16.50
C PRO A 139 2.67 5.57 -16.40
N LYS A 140 2.44 6.59 -15.59
CA LYS A 140 3.38 7.69 -15.44
C LYS A 140 4.68 7.17 -14.83
N LYS A 141 5.80 7.48 -15.47
CA LYS A 141 7.15 7.33 -14.89
C LYS A 141 7.17 7.84 -13.45
N ARG A 142 7.75 7.06 -12.55
CA ARG A 142 7.97 7.42 -11.15
C ARG A 142 9.44 7.77 -10.94
N ILE A 143 9.69 8.85 -10.21
CA ILE A 143 11.05 9.21 -9.78
C ILE A 143 11.06 9.10 -8.26
N LEU A 144 11.76 8.09 -7.77
CA LEU A 144 11.92 7.83 -6.36
C LEU A 144 13.05 8.69 -5.81
N LYS A 145 12.75 9.44 -4.74
CA LYS A 145 13.77 10.19 -3.97
C LYS A 145 14.39 9.32 -2.88
N ASN A 146 13.56 8.50 -2.25
CA ASN A 146 13.95 7.52 -1.24
C ASN A 146 13.86 6.11 -1.87
N PRO A 147 14.50 5.10 -1.27
CA PRO A 147 14.23 3.71 -1.61
C PRO A 147 12.73 3.38 -1.62
N GLY A 148 12.31 2.56 -2.56
CA GLY A 148 10.98 1.95 -2.59
C GLY A 148 11.02 0.47 -2.20
N ILE A 149 9.84 -0.16 -2.18
CA ILE A 149 9.68 -1.59 -1.91
C ILE A 149 9.14 -2.24 -3.17
N LEU A 150 9.87 -3.19 -3.73
CA LEU A 150 9.35 -4.11 -4.74
C LEU A 150 8.74 -5.30 -4.02
N PHE A 151 7.46 -5.53 -4.23
CA PHE A 151 6.76 -6.74 -3.80
C PHE A 151 6.50 -7.61 -5.01
N TYR A 152 7.09 -8.79 -5.04
CA TYR A 152 6.83 -9.81 -6.05
C TYR A 152 5.66 -10.68 -5.60
N ASP A 153 4.74 -11.00 -6.50
CA ASP A 153 3.63 -11.93 -6.29
C ASP A 153 3.31 -12.64 -7.61
N GLY A 154 4.02 -13.75 -7.84
CA GLY A 154 3.93 -14.50 -9.08
C GLY A 154 4.33 -13.64 -10.29
N PRO A 155 3.45 -13.42 -11.29
CA PRO A 155 3.76 -12.60 -12.46
C PRO A 155 3.71 -11.09 -12.18
N ASN A 156 3.19 -10.69 -11.02
CA ASN A 156 3.01 -9.29 -10.67
C ASN A 156 4.17 -8.81 -9.82
N THR A 157 4.70 -7.63 -10.12
CA THR A 157 5.53 -6.89 -9.16
C THR A 157 4.85 -5.57 -8.86
N VAL A 158 4.81 -5.14 -7.61
CA VAL A 158 4.27 -3.84 -7.22
C VAL A 158 5.38 -3.02 -6.59
N LEU A 159 5.60 -1.82 -7.12
CA LEU A 159 6.46 -0.82 -6.50
C LEU A 159 5.63 0.00 -5.52
N TYR A 160 5.90 -0.18 -4.23
CA TYR A 160 5.45 0.73 -3.18
C TYR A 160 6.48 1.83 -2.96
N PHE A 161 6.02 3.08 -2.92
CA PHE A 161 6.89 4.24 -2.76
C PHE A 161 6.30 5.23 -1.78
N TRP A 162 7.15 5.86 -0.99
CA TRP A 162 6.71 6.87 -0.04
C TRP A 162 6.25 8.15 -0.74
N GLU A 163 5.08 8.64 -0.36
CA GLU A 163 4.52 9.91 -0.79
C GLU A 163 4.64 10.95 0.35
N PRO A 164 5.62 11.87 0.30
CA PRO A 164 5.87 12.78 1.43
C PRO A 164 4.71 13.73 1.75
N ARG A 165 3.84 14.01 0.76
CA ARG A 165 2.70 14.92 0.92
C ARG A 165 1.59 14.31 1.77
N THR A 166 1.31 13.04 1.56
CA THR A 166 0.26 12.27 2.26
C THR A 166 0.82 11.50 3.45
N LYS A 167 2.16 11.38 3.53
CA LYS A 167 2.89 10.56 4.51
C LYS A 167 2.44 9.10 4.46
N SER A 168 2.12 8.58 3.28
CA SER A 168 1.69 7.20 3.08
C SER A 168 2.48 6.60 1.92
N PHE A 169 2.46 5.28 1.77
CA PHE A 169 2.95 4.70 0.52
C PHE A 169 1.86 4.76 -0.54
N GLY A 170 2.26 5.12 -1.76
CA GLY A 170 1.53 4.80 -2.98
C GLY A 170 1.99 3.46 -3.54
N GLY A 171 1.20 2.87 -4.42
CA GLY A 171 1.54 1.64 -5.15
C GLY A 171 1.48 1.86 -6.66
N SER A 172 2.38 1.19 -7.39
CA SER A 172 2.35 1.13 -8.85
C SER A 172 2.68 -0.29 -9.29
N LEU A 173 1.80 -0.90 -10.08
CA LEU A 173 2.05 -2.21 -10.67
C LEU A 173 3.20 -2.09 -11.68
N MET A 174 4.28 -2.83 -11.45
CA MET A 174 5.46 -3.02 -12.28
C MET A 174 5.37 -4.43 -12.86
N VAL A 175 4.71 -4.65 -13.98
CA VAL A 175 4.70 -6.01 -14.55
C VAL A 175 6.07 -6.28 -15.19
N HIS A 176 6.63 -7.47 -14.99
CA HIS A 176 7.93 -7.90 -15.52
C HIS A 176 7.82 -8.49 -16.92
#